data_AF-A0A916JFW3-F1
#
_entry.id   AF-A0A916JFW3-F1
#
_cell.length_a   1.000
_cell.length_b   1.000
_cell.length_c   1.000
_cell.angle_alpha   90.00
_cell.angle_beta   90.00
_cell.angle_gamma   90.00
#
_symmetry.space_group_name_H-M   'P 1'
#
loop_
_entity.id
_entity.type
_entity.pdbx_description
1 polymer ?
#
loop_
_entity_poly.entity_id
_entity_poly.type
_entity_poly.pdbx_seq_one_letter_code
_entity_poly.pdbx_strand_id
1 'polypeptide(L)'
;MNASIIRFIDTFAKAIKDDHAAVFAGAGLSIPAGFVNWRELLREIAEELNLDIKREHDLVAIAQYHLNERGNNRSRLNQLLLEEFTHNADITNNHKILASLPIPCFWTTNYDKLIERALTEADKIPDVKITQDSLSTNLRRRDAVVYKMHGDISMPEHAVITKDDYETYNEKRMLFSTALQGDLVSKTFLFVGFSFDDPNLEYVLSRIRVLLGTNQREHFCFFKKVSRDDFDTDIDYYYACVKQDLKVKDLRRYSIHALLVDSYSSITQILAAIQTKVYRSNIFISGTASNFSPRDFDESMDFTRHLSQSLATHGFKIISGFGQNVGSAVIDGVLQTIFLDKRRRMDDSLTLRPFPQIDTKNKEVTYKKYRAEMVKQSGIAIFIFGNKKHGDITVPAEGMLEEFEAALLNNVIPIPVGATGWVSEDLWNRVTQNFTDFYPDNPELREIVLTLGEHEGDLKKMVPRILRAVELLQKLFF
;
A
#
# COMPACT_ATOMS: atom_id res chain seq x y z
N MET A 1 -2.60 10.97 -15.36
CA MET A 1 -1.54 11.30 -14.37
C MET A 1 -0.31 11.83 -15.10
N ASN A 2 0.45 12.77 -14.50
CA ASN A 2 1.71 13.26 -15.06
C ASN A 2 2.82 12.19 -14.97
N ALA A 3 3.77 12.17 -15.92
CA ALA A 3 4.94 11.29 -15.96
C ALA A 3 5.72 11.22 -14.63
N SER A 4 5.85 12.33 -13.89
CA SER A 4 6.53 12.32 -12.59
C SER A 4 5.80 11.46 -11.55
N ILE A 5 4.46 11.47 -11.55
CA ILE A 5 3.63 10.67 -10.64
C ILE A 5 3.73 9.19 -11.02
N ILE A 6 3.69 8.87 -12.32
CA ILE A 6 3.83 7.49 -12.81
C ILE A 6 5.17 6.91 -12.38
N ARG A 7 6.28 7.65 -12.57
CA ARG A 7 7.60 7.24 -12.11
C ARG A 7 7.64 7.03 -10.59
N PHE A 8 7.01 7.92 -9.83
CA PHE A 8 6.91 7.76 -8.38
C PHE A 8 6.17 6.48 -7.99
N ILE A 9 5.02 6.19 -8.63
CA ILE A 9 4.25 4.96 -8.37
C ILE A 9 5.15 3.73 -8.59
N ASP A 10 5.91 3.70 -9.68
CA ASP A 10 6.84 2.61 -9.98
C ASP A 10 7.94 2.46 -8.92
N THR A 11 8.60 3.57 -8.58
CA THR A 11 9.67 3.59 -7.58
C THR A 11 9.18 3.19 -6.20
N PHE A 12 8.05 3.71 -5.76
CA PHE A 12 7.52 3.45 -4.42
C PHE A 12 6.90 2.06 -4.31
N ALA A 13 6.19 1.58 -5.34
CA ALA A 13 5.72 0.20 -5.38
C ALA A 13 6.88 -0.80 -5.34
N LYS A 14 8.00 -0.51 -6.01
CA LYS A 14 9.22 -1.30 -5.87
C LYS A 14 9.76 -1.26 -4.44
N ALA A 15 9.83 -0.09 -3.83
CA ALA A 15 10.31 0.03 -2.45
C ALA A 15 9.45 -0.73 -1.42
N ILE A 16 8.13 -0.79 -1.65
CA ILE A 16 7.21 -1.61 -0.84
C ILE A 16 7.54 -3.09 -1.01
N LYS A 17 7.71 -3.56 -2.26
CA LYS A 17 8.01 -4.98 -2.54
C LYS A 17 9.37 -5.44 -2.02
N ASP A 18 10.34 -4.53 -1.98
CA ASP A 18 11.69 -4.79 -1.50
C ASP A 18 11.81 -4.55 0.05
N ASP A 19 10.69 -4.45 0.78
CA ASP A 19 10.61 -4.31 2.25
C ASP A 19 11.35 -3.10 2.85
N HIS A 20 11.48 -2.02 2.08
CA HIS A 20 12.20 -0.81 2.51
C HIS A 20 11.45 0.49 2.21
N ALA A 21 10.12 0.43 2.11
CA ALA A 21 9.27 1.60 2.14
C ALA A 21 8.91 2.00 3.58
N ALA A 22 8.74 3.30 3.80
CA ALA A 22 8.18 3.86 5.02
C ALA A 22 7.21 4.99 4.68
N VAL A 23 6.25 5.25 5.57
CA VAL A 23 5.32 6.37 5.44
C VAL A 23 5.50 7.30 6.62
N PHE A 24 5.56 8.60 6.35
CA PHE A 24 5.47 9.63 7.37
C PHE A 24 4.14 10.37 7.20
N ALA A 25 3.24 10.19 8.16
CA ALA A 25 1.93 10.83 8.17
C ALA A 25 1.96 12.11 9.02
N GLY A 26 1.44 13.20 8.46
CA GLY A 26 1.15 14.42 9.20
C GLY A 26 -0.36 14.60 9.42
N ALA A 27 -0.73 15.70 10.09
CA ALA A 27 -2.12 15.95 10.49
C ALA A 27 -3.07 16.01 9.29
N GLY A 28 -2.59 16.42 8.12
CA GLY A 28 -3.38 16.48 6.88
C GLY A 28 -3.95 15.14 6.42
N LEU A 29 -3.37 14.01 6.84
CA LEU A 29 -3.92 12.68 6.56
C LEU A 29 -5.17 12.38 7.41
N SER A 30 -5.23 12.96 8.62
CA SER A 30 -6.29 12.78 9.61
C SER A 30 -7.44 13.80 9.45
N ILE A 31 -7.23 14.92 8.77
CA ILE A 31 -8.28 15.96 8.58
C ILE A 31 -9.59 15.43 7.99
N PRO A 32 -9.60 14.61 6.92
CA PRO A 32 -10.85 14.09 6.36
C PRO A 32 -11.61 13.15 7.31
N ALA A 33 -10.98 12.68 8.39
CA ALA A 33 -11.63 11.88 9.44
C ALA A 33 -12.35 12.74 10.49
N GLY A 34 -12.20 14.07 10.44
CA GLY A 34 -12.75 15.01 11.40
C GLY A 34 -11.72 15.59 12.37
N PHE A 35 -10.46 15.17 12.31
CA PHE A 35 -9.41 15.73 13.18
C PHE A 35 -8.88 17.07 12.67
N VAL A 36 -8.29 17.83 13.59
CA VAL A 36 -7.73 19.16 13.31
C VAL A 36 -6.24 19.11 13.00
N ASN A 37 -5.78 20.10 12.22
CA ASN A 37 -4.36 20.39 12.09
C ASN A 37 -3.86 21.21 13.30
N TRP A 38 -2.54 21.41 13.41
CA TRP A 38 -1.94 22.16 14.52
C TRP A 38 -2.54 23.57 14.69
N ARG A 39 -2.71 24.29 13.58
CA ARG A 39 -3.23 25.67 13.60
C ARG A 39 -4.66 25.72 14.15
N GLU A 40 -5.50 24.79 13.71
CA GLU A 40 -6.87 24.67 14.21
C GLU A 40 -6.92 24.24 15.67
N LEU A 41 -6.07 23.27 16.07
CA LEU A 41 -5.96 22.82 17.45
C LEU A 41 -5.68 24.01 18.39
N LEU A 42 -4.76 24.90 18.02
CA LEU A 42 -4.40 26.04 18.86
C LEU A 42 -5.29 27.28 18.70
N ARG A 43 -6.37 27.20 17.91
CA ARG A 43 -7.23 28.37 17.66
C ARG A 43 -7.84 28.92 18.95
N GLU A 44 -8.46 28.05 19.76
CA GLU A 44 -9.04 28.47 21.06
C GLU A 44 -7.98 29.04 22.00
N ILE A 45 -6.79 28.44 22.00
CA ILE A 45 -5.66 28.87 22.82
C ILE A 45 -5.17 30.27 22.41
N ALA A 46 -5.10 30.54 21.12
CA ALA A 46 -4.74 31.86 20.61
C ALA A 46 -5.82 32.90 20.96
N GLU A 47 -7.10 32.55 20.83
CA GLU A 47 -8.22 33.43 21.21
C GLU A 47 -8.21 33.77 22.71
N GLU A 48 -7.93 32.79 23.58
CA GLU A 48 -7.73 33.03 25.02
C GLU A 48 -6.58 34.02 25.31
N LEU A 49 -5.58 34.11 24.42
CA LEU A 49 -4.46 35.05 24.49
C LEU A 49 -4.72 36.38 23.74
N ASN A 50 -5.92 36.58 23.17
CA ASN A 50 -6.25 37.71 22.28
C ASN A 50 -5.37 37.79 21.03
N LEU A 51 -4.92 36.64 20.51
CA LEU A 51 -4.15 36.52 19.28
C LEU A 51 -5.02 35.96 18.14
N ASP A 52 -4.79 36.46 16.93
CA ASP A 52 -5.40 35.92 15.71
C ASP A 52 -4.48 34.83 15.13
N ILE A 53 -4.87 33.56 15.31
CA ILE A 53 -4.10 32.40 14.84
C ILE A 53 -3.74 32.48 13.35
N LYS A 54 -4.50 33.21 12.52
CA LYS A 54 -4.22 33.34 11.07
C LYS A 54 -3.02 34.24 10.79
N ARG A 55 -2.70 35.15 11.70
CA ARG A 55 -1.55 36.07 11.61
C ARG A 55 -0.28 35.46 12.17
N GLU A 56 -0.41 34.40 12.98
CA GLU A 56 0.72 33.79 13.64
C GLU A 56 1.43 32.74 12.79
N HIS A 57 2.76 32.75 12.87
CA HIS A 57 3.63 31.82 12.15
C HIS A 57 4.30 30.80 13.08
N ASP A 58 4.57 31.17 14.33
CA ASP A 58 5.17 30.30 15.34
C ASP A 58 4.09 29.72 16.27
N LEU A 59 3.48 28.62 15.84
CA LEU A 59 2.44 27.93 16.61
C LEU A 59 2.99 27.30 17.90
N VAL A 60 4.29 26.99 17.94
CA VAL A 60 4.96 26.41 19.11
C VAL A 60 5.07 27.45 20.22
N ALA A 61 5.36 28.70 19.85
CA ALA A 61 5.39 29.82 20.79
C ALA A 61 4.01 30.11 21.39
N ILE A 62 2.92 30.03 20.61
CA ILE A 62 1.55 30.25 21.11
C ILE A 62 1.21 29.28 22.24
N ALA A 63 1.50 27.99 22.05
CA ALA A 63 1.26 26.98 23.07
C ALA A 63 2.08 27.26 24.34
N GLN A 64 3.31 27.77 24.20
CA GLN A 64 4.14 28.18 25.34
C GLN A 64 3.61 29.44 26.04
N TYR A 65 3.16 30.45 25.30
CA TYR A 65 2.58 31.66 25.89
C TYR A 65 1.36 31.34 26.74
N HIS A 66 0.51 30.42 26.28
CA HIS A 66 -0.62 29.94 27.07
C HIS A 66 -0.19 29.26 28.36
N LEU A 67 0.84 28.41 28.33
CA LEU A 67 1.40 27.83 29.56
C LEU A 67 1.89 28.91 30.52
N ASN A 68 2.64 29.89 30.01
CA ASN A 68 3.20 30.96 30.82
C ASN A 68 2.09 31.78 31.52
N GLU A 69 1.03 32.17 30.80
CA GLU A 69 -0.12 32.90 31.35
C GLU A 69 -0.90 32.09 32.39
N ARG A 70 -0.91 30.76 32.27
CA ARG A 70 -1.59 29.84 33.20
C ARG A 70 -0.67 29.35 34.33
N GLY A 71 0.49 29.98 34.56
CA GLY A 71 1.42 29.62 35.63
C GLY A 71 2.10 28.27 35.41
N ASN A 72 2.46 27.96 34.16
CA ASN A 72 3.04 26.69 33.70
C ASN A 72 2.14 25.45 33.91
N ASN A 73 0.83 25.65 33.99
CA ASN A 73 -0.12 24.56 34.09
C ASN A 73 -0.55 24.06 32.70
N ARG A 74 -0.20 22.81 32.38
CA ARG A 74 -0.52 22.15 31.11
C ARG A 74 -1.93 21.56 31.03
N SER A 75 -2.72 21.61 32.11
CA SER A 75 -4.03 20.95 32.17
C SER A 75 -4.96 21.33 31.01
N ARG A 76 -5.02 22.63 30.65
CA ARG A 76 -5.88 23.11 29.55
C ARG A 76 -5.43 22.58 28.19
N LEU A 77 -4.13 22.57 27.90
CA LEU A 77 -3.59 21.99 26.66
C LEU A 77 -3.86 20.48 26.56
N ASN A 78 -3.64 19.75 27.66
CA ASN A 78 -3.92 18.32 27.71
C ASN A 78 -5.41 18.03 27.51
N GLN A 79 -6.27 18.83 28.13
CA GLN A 79 -7.72 18.73 27.99
C GLN A 79 -8.17 19.02 26.54
N LEU A 80 -7.61 20.05 25.91
CA LEU A 80 -7.89 20.39 24.52
C LEU A 80 -7.48 19.26 23.56
N LEU A 81 -6.32 18.65 23.78
CA LEU A 81 -5.90 17.46 23.02
C LEU A 81 -6.95 16.34 23.15
N LEU A 82 -7.41 16.05 24.37
CA LEU A 82 -8.43 15.03 24.61
C LEU A 82 -9.76 15.35 23.93
N GLU A 83 -10.21 16.60 23.99
CA GLU A 83 -11.45 17.06 23.34
C GLU A 83 -11.38 16.86 21.82
N GLU A 84 -10.27 17.26 21.21
CA GLU A 84 -10.09 17.21 19.76
C GLU A 84 -9.77 15.81 19.21
N PHE A 85 -9.07 14.96 19.95
CA PHE A 85 -8.54 13.69 19.41
C PHE A 85 -9.17 12.40 19.97
N THR A 86 -10.15 12.49 20.88
CA THR A 86 -10.79 11.30 21.48
C THR A 86 -12.18 10.99 20.91
N HIS A 87 -12.71 11.81 20.01
CA HIS A 87 -14.01 11.55 19.38
C HIS A 87 -13.93 10.34 18.41
N ASN A 88 -15.07 9.68 18.19
CA ASN A 88 -15.16 8.56 17.25
C ASN A 88 -15.04 9.05 15.81
N ALA A 89 -13.83 9.00 15.27
CA ALA A 89 -13.53 9.28 13.89
C ALA A 89 -13.48 7.99 13.04
N ASP A 90 -14.00 8.08 11.81
CA ASP A 90 -13.92 7.00 10.83
C ASP A 90 -12.56 6.95 10.15
N ILE A 91 -12.11 5.74 9.84
CA ILE A 91 -10.84 5.54 9.12
C ILE A 91 -11.01 5.97 7.66
N THR A 92 -10.21 6.95 7.23
CA THR A 92 -10.26 7.44 5.85
C THR A 92 -9.75 6.38 4.84
N ASN A 93 -10.16 6.50 3.59
CA ASN A 93 -9.71 5.59 2.53
C ASN A 93 -8.18 5.56 2.37
N ASN A 94 -7.49 6.68 2.59
CA ASN A 94 -6.03 6.71 2.52
C ASN A 94 -5.39 5.82 3.60
N HIS A 95 -5.90 5.87 4.83
CA HIS A 95 -5.43 4.98 5.90
C HIS A 95 -5.70 3.51 5.56
N LYS A 96 -6.88 3.18 5.03
CA LYS A 96 -7.22 1.80 4.62
C LYS A 96 -6.29 1.28 3.53
N ILE A 97 -6.01 2.09 2.51
CA ILE A 97 -5.08 1.71 1.43
C ILE A 97 -3.67 1.50 1.98
N LEU A 98 -3.14 2.46 2.74
CA LEU A 98 -1.80 2.37 3.34
C LEU A 98 -1.68 1.17 4.29
N ALA A 99 -2.70 0.90 5.10
CA ALA A 99 -2.72 -0.24 6.00
C ALA A 99 -2.80 -1.58 5.27
N SER A 100 -3.43 -1.66 4.10
CA SER A 100 -3.45 -2.90 3.31
C SER A 100 -2.07 -3.25 2.74
N LEU A 101 -1.30 -2.24 2.32
CA LEU A 101 0.04 -2.41 1.73
C LEU A 101 1.03 -3.02 2.72
N PRO A 102 1.98 -3.87 2.29
CA PRO A 102 3.00 -4.47 3.16
C PRO A 102 4.10 -3.44 3.52
N ILE A 103 3.72 -2.36 4.19
CA ILE A 103 4.61 -1.31 4.67
C ILE A 103 4.98 -1.63 6.12
N PRO A 104 6.26 -1.89 6.44
CA PRO A 104 6.67 -2.32 7.79
C PRO A 104 6.84 -1.16 8.78
N CYS A 105 6.86 0.09 8.29
CA CYS A 105 7.29 1.25 9.08
C CYS A 105 6.41 2.47 8.80
N PHE A 106 5.80 3.00 9.87
CA PHE A 106 5.02 4.23 9.87
C PHE A 106 5.60 5.18 10.91
N TRP A 107 5.80 6.42 10.51
CA TRP A 107 6.17 7.54 11.37
C TRP A 107 5.04 8.56 11.38
N THR A 108 4.80 9.21 12.51
CA THR A 108 3.80 10.28 12.61
C THR A 108 4.13 11.26 13.73
N THR A 109 3.72 12.51 13.51
CA THR A 109 3.65 13.56 14.53
C THR A 109 2.24 13.72 15.09
N ASN A 110 1.27 12.92 14.63
CA ASN A 110 -0.11 13.01 15.07
C ASN A 110 -0.33 12.26 16.39
N TYR A 111 -1.29 12.76 17.18
CA TYR A 111 -1.68 12.16 18.45
C TYR A 111 -2.78 11.10 18.31
N ASP A 112 -3.58 11.16 17.23
CA ASP A 112 -4.70 10.26 16.94
C ASP A 112 -4.29 8.81 16.69
N LYS A 113 -5.27 7.89 16.72
CA LYS A 113 -5.04 6.44 16.60
C LYS A 113 -5.42 5.84 15.24
N LEU A 114 -5.53 6.65 14.18
CA LEU A 114 -6.07 6.17 12.91
C LEU A 114 -5.16 5.15 12.20
N ILE A 115 -3.83 5.30 12.30
CA ILE A 115 -2.89 4.40 11.63
C ILE A 115 -2.97 2.99 12.24
N GLU A 116 -2.85 2.88 13.57
CA GLU A 116 -2.92 1.61 14.28
C GLU A 116 -4.29 0.95 14.17
N ARG A 117 -5.38 1.74 14.21
CA ARG A 117 -6.73 1.21 13.96
C ARG A 117 -6.85 0.66 12.54
N ALA A 118 -6.32 1.37 11.54
CA ALA A 118 -6.39 0.93 10.15
C ALA A 118 -5.59 -0.36 9.92
N LEU A 119 -4.42 -0.47 10.57
CA LEU A 119 -3.62 -1.70 10.56
C LEU A 119 -4.39 -2.86 11.20
N THR A 120 -5.02 -2.65 12.36
CA THR A 120 -5.84 -3.69 13.01
C THR A 120 -7.06 -4.09 12.17
N GLU A 121 -7.77 -3.15 11.55
CA GLU A 121 -8.87 -3.44 10.61
C GLU A 121 -8.41 -4.20 9.36
N ALA A 122 -7.13 -4.07 8.99
CA ALA A 122 -6.49 -4.82 7.91
C ALA A 122 -5.87 -6.16 8.36
N ASP A 123 -6.29 -6.67 9.52
CA ASP A 123 -5.80 -7.92 10.15
C ASP A 123 -4.29 -7.92 10.46
N LYS A 124 -3.69 -6.73 10.67
CA LYS A 124 -2.27 -6.56 11.02
C LYS A 124 -2.08 -6.23 12.49
N ILE A 125 -0.91 -6.57 13.02
CA ILE A 125 -0.48 -6.32 14.40
C ILE A 125 0.45 -5.08 14.40
N PRO A 126 -0.05 -3.89 14.79
CA PRO A 126 0.78 -2.69 14.92
C PRO A 126 1.57 -2.69 16.25
N ASP A 127 2.88 -2.50 16.16
CA ASP A 127 3.74 -2.23 17.33
C ASP A 127 3.91 -0.71 17.50
N VAL A 128 3.09 -0.11 18.36
CA VAL A 128 3.05 1.35 18.54
C VAL A 128 4.12 1.81 19.53
N LYS A 129 4.99 2.72 19.08
CA LYS A 129 6.10 3.30 19.85
C LYS A 129 5.78 4.74 20.22
N ILE A 130 5.44 4.96 21.49
CA ILE A 130 4.96 6.25 22.02
C ILE A 130 6.02 6.96 22.86
N THR A 131 6.77 6.21 23.67
CA THR A 131 7.78 6.72 24.61
C THR A 131 9.16 6.19 24.26
N GLN A 132 10.21 6.81 24.80
CA GLN A 132 11.58 6.35 24.57
C GLN A 132 11.78 4.89 25.02
N ASP A 133 11.22 4.52 26.18
CA ASP A 133 11.31 3.14 26.69
C ASP A 133 10.57 2.14 25.81
N SER A 134 9.46 2.54 25.17
CA SER A 134 8.70 1.66 24.27
C SER A 134 9.51 1.20 23.06
N LEU A 135 10.57 1.93 22.68
CA LEU A 135 11.49 1.55 21.59
C LEU A 135 12.31 0.30 21.94
N SER A 136 12.48 -0.01 23.23
CA SER A 136 13.28 -1.15 23.69
C SER A 136 12.56 -2.49 23.59
N THR A 137 11.22 -2.48 23.51
CA THR A 137 10.40 -3.70 23.44
C THR A 137 9.99 -3.98 22.01
N ASN A 138 9.62 -5.22 21.70
CA ASN A 138 9.06 -5.58 20.39
C ASN A 138 7.80 -6.40 20.58
N LEU A 139 6.71 -6.02 19.93
CA LEU A 139 5.48 -6.81 19.94
C LEU A 139 5.67 -8.07 19.09
N ARG A 140 5.26 -9.23 19.65
CA ARG A 140 5.42 -10.52 18.97
C ARG A 140 4.55 -10.56 17.71
N ARG A 141 5.12 -11.03 16.59
CA ARG A 141 4.44 -11.14 15.28
C ARG A 141 3.91 -9.79 14.75
N ARG A 142 4.52 -8.67 15.14
CA ARG A 142 4.17 -7.38 14.54
C ARG A 142 4.33 -7.40 13.03
N ASP A 143 3.38 -6.79 12.33
CA ASP A 143 3.44 -6.60 10.88
C ASP A 143 3.99 -5.21 10.51
N ALA A 144 3.77 -4.23 11.38
CA ALA A 144 4.27 -2.87 11.19
C ALA A 144 4.61 -2.21 12.53
N VAL A 145 5.59 -1.30 12.52
CA VAL A 145 5.93 -0.44 13.65
C VAL A 145 5.38 0.95 13.39
N VAL A 146 4.70 1.54 14.38
CA VAL A 146 4.15 2.91 14.31
C VAL A 146 4.86 3.80 15.32
N TYR A 147 5.76 4.65 14.84
CA TYR A 147 6.51 5.59 15.67
C TYR A 147 5.75 6.91 15.81
N LYS A 148 5.34 7.24 17.03
CA LYS A 148 4.62 8.48 17.35
C LYS A 148 5.56 9.46 18.05
N MET A 149 6.25 10.26 17.25
CA MET A 149 7.35 11.11 17.73
C MET A 149 6.90 12.16 18.74
N HIS A 150 5.67 12.65 18.59
CA HIS A 150 5.11 13.71 19.42
C HIS A 150 4.20 13.17 20.53
N GLY A 151 4.19 11.86 20.77
CA GLY A 151 3.36 11.23 21.79
C GLY A 151 2.03 10.71 21.24
N ASP A 152 1.12 10.38 22.15
CA ASP A 152 -0.14 9.72 21.86
C ASP A 152 -1.25 10.31 22.72
N ILE A 153 -2.48 10.28 22.20
CA ILE A 153 -3.62 10.82 22.92
C ILE A 153 -3.95 10.08 24.23
N SER A 154 -3.47 8.85 24.43
CA SER A 154 -3.58 8.15 25.71
C SER A 154 -2.66 8.68 26.82
N MET A 155 -1.69 9.51 26.47
CA MET A 155 -0.73 10.13 27.39
C MET A 155 -0.52 11.61 27.03
N PRO A 156 -1.57 12.45 27.08
CA PRO A 156 -1.51 13.84 26.62
C PRO A 156 -0.47 14.68 27.39
N GLU A 157 -0.20 14.34 28.64
CA GLU A 157 0.84 14.97 29.47
C GLU A 157 2.26 14.78 28.93
N HIS A 158 2.48 13.78 28.06
CA HIS A 158 3.75 13.51 27.40
C HIS A 158 3.76 13.95 25.92
N ALA A 159 2.70 14.60 25.44
CA ALA A 159 2.65 15.13 24.09
C ALA A 159 3.72 16.20 23.86
N VAL A 160 4.22 16.33 22.63
CA VAL A 160 5.15 17.40 22.25
C VAL A 160 4.33 18.48 21.55
N ILE A 161 4.16 19.64 22.19
CA ILE A 161 3.36 20.75 21.64
C ILE A 161 3.91 22.14 22.00
N THR A 162 4.57 22.29 23.15
CA THR A 162 5.07 23.60 23.59
C THR A 162 6.54 23.78 23.27
N LYS A 163 7.02 25.02 23.30
CA LYS A 163 8.42 25.34 23.05
C LYS A 163 9.37 24.55 23.96
N ASP A 164 9.04 24.46 25.25
CA ASP A 164 9.82 23.67 26.21
C ASP A 164 9.88 22.17 25.85
N ASP A 165 8.81 21.61 25.27
CA ASP A 165 8.79 20.21 24.83
C ASP A 165 9.77 19.98 23.66
N TYR A 166 9.85 20.93 22.72
CA TYR A 166 10.79 20.89 21.61
C TYR A 166 12.23 21.11 22.07
N GLU A 167 12.48 22.08 22.96
CA GLU A 167 13.81 22.35 23.50
C GLU A 167 14.35 21.16 24.30
N THR A 168 13.48 20.48 25.07
CA THR A 168 13.85 19.28 25.84
C THR A 168 13.67 17.97 25.06
N TYR A 169 13.34 18.03 23.76
CA TYR A 169 13.07 16.84 22.93
C TYR A 169 14.27 15.89 22.88
N ASN A 170 15.47 16.44 22.72
CA ASN A 170 16.70 15.64 22.69
C ASN A 170 17.02 14.98 24.04
N GLU A 171 16.52 15.48 25.16
CA GLU A 171 16.72 14.82 26.45
C GLU A 171 15.74 13.67 26.65
N LYS A 172 14.47 13.90 26.31
CA LYS A 172 13.37 12.96 26.58
C LYS A 172 13.15 11.92 25.47
N ARG A 173 13.51 12.24 24.23
CA ARG A 173 13.09 11.53 23.02
C ARG A 173 14.18 11.41 21.94
N MET A 174 15.46 11.64 22.26
CA MET A 174 16.56 11.54 21.26
C MET A 174 16.59 10.21 20.52
N LEU A 175 16.19 9.09 21.14
CA LEU A 175 16.15 7.81 20.45
C LEU A 175 15.15 7.77 19.27
N PHE A 176 14.07 8.57 19.30
CA PHE A 176 13.19 8.71 18.13
C PHE A 176 13.90 9.41 16.98
N SER A 177 14.63 10.51 17.26
CA SER A 177 15.42 11.21 16.24
C SER A 177 16.48 10.29 15.63
N THR A 178 17.18 9.50 16.46
CA THR A 178 18.19 8.54 16.00
C THR A 178 17.56 7.42 15.16
N ALA A 179 16.43 6.87 15.58
CA ALA A 179 15.73 5.84 14.83
C ALA A 179 15.21 6.37 13.48
N LEU A 180 14.63 7.58 13.47
CA LEU A 180 14.16 8.22 12.24
C LEU A 180 15.33 8.50 11.28
N GLN A 181 16.50 8.93 11.79
CA GLN A 181 17.69 9.10 10.96
C GLN A 181 18.10 7.78 10.31
N GLY A 182 18.14 6.68 11.05
CA GLY A 182 18.46 5.36 10.51
C GLY A 182 17.45 4.90 9.44
N ASP A 183 16.16 5.16 9.67
CA ASP A 183 15.12 4.83 8.72
C ASP A 183 15.19 5.68 7.46
N LEU A 184 15.37 7.00 7.55
CA LEU A 184 15.50 7.89 6.38
C LEU A 184 16.72 7.53 5.51
N VAL A 185 17.80 7.04 6.12
CA VAL A 185 18.97 6.55 5.35
C VAL A 185 18.67 5.22 4.64
N SER A 186 17.95 4.30 5.31
CA SER A 186 17.77 2.93 4.82
C SER A 186 16.50 2.70 3.99
N LYS A 187 15.46 3.52 4.17
CA LYS A 187 14.12 3.34 3.60
C LYS A 187 13.70 4.50 2.71
N THR A 188 12.88 4.21 1.72
CA THR A 188 12.27 5.23 0.87
C THR A 188 11.00 5.74 1.54
N PHE A 189 10.99 7.02 1.94
CA PHE A 189 9.85 7.63 2.62
C PHE A 189 8.83 8.24 1.65
N LEU A 190 7.55 8.06 1.99
CA LEU A 190 6.44 8.83 1.48
C LEU A 190 5.84 9.70 2.60
N PHE A 191 5.97 11.01 2.47
CA PHE A 191 5.36 11.99 3.38
C PHE A 191 3.96 12.37 2.88
N VAL A 192 2.93 12.18 3.71
CA VAL A 192 1.52 12.46 3.36
C VAL A 192 0.87 13.32 4.43
N GLY A 193 0.19 14.39 4.00
CA GLY A 193 -0.51 15.29 4.93
C GLY A 193 0.43 16.08 5.83
N PHE A 194 1.68 16.26 5.42
CA PHE A 194 2.74 16.84 6.23
C PHE A 194 3.20 18.18 5.66
N SER A 195 3.29 19.21 6.52
CA SER A 195 3.59 20.57 6.07
C SER A 195 5.07 20.92 6.06
N PHE A 196 5.95 20.13 6.68
CA PHE A 196 7.38 20.44 6.85
C PHE A 196 7.70 21.69 7.67
N ASP A 197 6.75 22.13 8.50
CA ASP A 197 6.97 23.24 9.43
C ASP A 197 7.37 22.75 10.83
N ASP A 198 7.70 21.46 10.96
CA ASP A 198 8.05 20.79 12.21
C ASP A 198 9.55 20.94 12.54
N PRO A 199 9.92 21.58 13.66
CA PRO A 199 11.32 21.80 14.02
C PRO A 199 12.13 20.52 14.26
N ASN A 200 11.51 19.46 14.79
CA ASN A 200 12.21 18.19 15.06
C ASN A 200 12.55 17.46 13.77
N LEU A 201 11.61 17.45 12.81
CA LEU A 201 11.88 16.87 11.50
C LEU A 201 12.93 17.67 10.73
N GLU A 202 12.83 19.01 10.74
CA GLU A 202 13.82 19.88 10.08
C GLU A 202 15.23 19.60 10.63
N TYR A 203 15.36 19.48 11.95
CA TYR A 203 16.60 19.08 12.59
C TYR A 203 17.10 17.73 12.05
N VAL A 204 16.26 16.69 12.03
CA VAL A 204 16.64 15.36 11.53
C VAL A 204 17.10 15.40 10.06
N LEU A 205 16.34 16.05 9.18
CA LEU A 205 16.68 16.17 7.76
C LEU A 205 17.99 16.94 7.54
N SER A 206 18.20 18.02 8.30
CA SER A 206 19.45 18.80 8.24
C SER A 206 20.68 17.96 8.61
N ARG A 207 20.56 17.10 9.64
CA ARG A 207 21.65 16.22 10.10
C ARG A 207 22.01 15.19 9.04
N ILE A 208 21.02 14.54 8.43
CA ILE A 208 21.26 13.55 7.36
C ILE A 208 21.96 14.20 6.18
N ARG A 209 21.49 15.38 5.76
CA ARG A 209 22.10 16.15 4.67
C ARG A 209 23.57 16.48 4.95
N VAL A 210 23.90 16.91 6.16
CA VAL A 210 25.28 17.23 6.54
C VAL A 210 26.17 15.98 6.54
N LEU A 211 25.65 14.83 7.00
CA LEU A 211 26.41 13.59 7.09
C LEU A 211 26.62 12.89 5.73
N LEU A 212 25.64 12.92 4.84
CA LEU A 212 25.69 12.20 3.55
C LEU A 212 26.02 13.09 2.35
N GLY A 213 25.99 14.42 2.50
CA GLY A 213 26.25 15.36 1.42
C GLY A 213 25.27 15.16 0.27
N THR A 214 25.78 14.79 -0.91
CA THR A 214 24.98 14.56 -2.12
C THR A 214 24.49 13.12 -2.30
N ASN A 215 24.96 12.17 -1.48
CA ASN A 215 24.61 10.75 -1.61
C ASN A 215 23.43 10.36 -0.69
N GLN A 216 22.37 11.16 -0.74
CA GLN A 216 21.16 10.95 0.05
C GLN A 216 20.16 10.09 -0.72
N ARG A 217 19.40 9.27 0.00
CA ARG A 217 18.30 8.48 -0.57
C ARG A 217 17.16 9.41 -1.01
N GLU A 218 16.51 9.08 -2.12
CA GLU A 218 15.34 9.81 -2.59
C GLU A 218 14.10 9.48 -1.73
N HIS A 219 13.32 10.52 -1.44
CA HIS A 219 12.04 10.45 -0.74
C HIS A 219 10.98 11.24 -1.50
N PHE A 220 9.71 11.08 -1.14
CA PHE A 220 8.59 11.71 -1.85
C PHE A 220 7.60 12.36 -0.89
N CYS A 221 7.00 13.47 -1.29
CA CYS A 221 5.92 14.10 -0.53
C CYS A 221 4.81 14.63 -1.45
N PHE A 222 3.57 14.62 -1.00
CA PHE A 222 2.45 15.21 -1.74
C PHE A 222 2.19 16.65 -1.30
N PHE A 223 1.96 17.54 -2.27
CA PHE A 223 1.42 18.88 -2.03
C PHE A 223 0.28 19.19 -2.99
N LYS A 224 -0.77 19.86 -2.49
CA LYS A 224 -1.77 20.50 -3.35
C LYS A 224 -1.08 21.64 -4.10
N LYS A 225 -1.19 21.67 -5.42
CA LYS A 225 -0.75 22.80 -6.25
C LYS A 225 -1.56 24.03 -5.84
N VAL A 226 -0.88 25.18 -5.74
CA VAL A 226 -1.56 26.46 -5.48
C VAL A 226 -2.61 26.70 -6.57
N SER A 227 -3.88 26.81 -6.18
CA SER A 227 -4.99 27.10 -7.09
C SER A 227 -5.24 28.60 -7.14
N ARG A 228 -5.63 29.12 -8.32
CA ARG A 228 -6.03 30.53 -8.46
C ARG A 228 -7.29 30.84 -7.65
N ASP A 229 -8.17 29.85 -7.50
CA ASP A 229 -9.44 29.98 -6.78
C ASP A 229 -9.25 30.19 -5.27
N ASP A 230 -8.06 29.91 -4.74
CA ASP A 230 -7.75 30.05 -3.32
C ASP A 230 -7.36 31.51 -2.94
N PHE A 231 -7.39 32.48 -3.88
CA PHE A 231 -6.90 33.86 -3.67
C PHE A 231 -7.84 34.92 -4.25
N ASP A 232 -7.94 36.06 -3.56
CA ASP A 232 -8.75 37.21 -4.02
C ASP A 232 -8.05 37.96 -5.18
N THR A 233 -6.73 38.13 -5.09
CA THR A 233 -5.95 38.90 -6.07
C THR A 233 -4.96 38.04 -6.85
N ASP A 234 -4.68 38.46 -8.09
CA ASP A 234 -3.64 37.80 -8.92
C ASP A 234 -2.25 37.95 -8.29
N ILE A 235 -1.99 39.07 -7.61
CA ILE A 235 -0.70 39.34 -6.96
C ILE A 235 -0.45 38.31 -5.85
N ASP A 236 -1.43 38.07 -4.99
CA ASP A 236 -1.31 37.09 -3.90
C ASP A 236 -1.18 35.66 -4.44
N TYR A 237 -1.94 35.34 -5.50
CA TYR A 237 -1.81 34.06 -6.20
C TYR A 237 -0.39 33.85 -6.74
N TYR A 238 0.15 34.83 -7.49
CA TYR A 238 1.50 34.73 -8.04
C TYR A 238 2.56 34.63 -6.93
N TYR A 239 2.40 35.40 -5.85
CA TYR A 239 3.28 35.31 -4.68
C TYR A 239 3.26 33.90 -4.06
N ALA A 240 2.08 33.31 -3.89
CA ALA A 240 1.93 31.95 -3.37
C ALA A 240 2.54 30.90 -4.30
N CYS A 241 2.39 31.04 -5.63
CA CYS A 241 3.05 30.16 -6.61
C CYS A 241 4.57 30.22 -6.50
N VAL A 242 5.15 31.43 -6.41
CA VAL A 242 6.60 31.61 -6.23
C VAL A 242 7.04 30.98 -4.91
N LYS A 243 6.32 31.21 -3.82
CA LYS A 243 6.63 30.62 -2.50
C LYS A 243 6.58 29.08 -2.53
N GLN A 244 5.59 28.49 -3.20
CA GLN A 244 5.50 27.04 -3.37
C GLN A 244 6.68 26.50 -4.17
N ASP A 245 7.07 27.14 -5.28
CA ASP A 245 8.23 26.72 -6.08
C ASP A 245 9.54 26.79 -5.27
N LEU A 246 9.73 27.84 -4.47
CA LEU A 246 10.88 27.93 -3.56
C LEU A 246 10.86 26.82 -2.51
N LYS A 247 9.70 26.51 -1.91
CA LYS A 247 9.56 25.40 -0.95
C LYS A 247 9.87 24.04 -1.60
N VAL A 248 9.39 23.80 -2.82
CA VAL A 248 9.71 22.59 -3.60
C VAL A 248 11.21 22.49 -3.86
N LYS A 249 11.87 23.58 -4.22
CA LYS A 249 13.33 23.62 -4.43
C LYS A 249 14.11 23.40 -3.14
N ASP A 250 13.64 23.92 -2.02
CA ASP A 250 14.28 23.72 -0.72
C ASP A 250 14.25 22.25 -0.29
N LEU A 251 13.10 21.58 -0.46
CA LEU A 251 12.96 20.14 -0.16
C LEU A 251 13.92 19.24 -0.95
N ARG A 252 14.31 19.64 -2.17
CA ARG A 252 15.32 18.91 -2.95
C ARG A 252 16.69 18.88 -2.27
N ARG A 253 16.99 19.82 -1.37
CA ARG A 253 18.25 19.81 -0.58
C ARG A 253 18.32 18.61 0.37
N TYR A 254 17.17 18.07 0.75
CA TYR A 254 17.00 16.89 1.59
C TYR A 254 16.65 15.63 0.77
N SER A 255 16.84 15.68 -0.56
CA SER A 255 16.42 14.62 -1.50
C SER A 255 14.94 14.24 -1.42
N ILE A 256 14.09 15.19 -1.02
CA ILE A 256 12.63 15.01 -0.99
C ILE A 256 12.02 15.59 -2.27
N HIS A 257 11.39 14.73 -3.05
CA HIS A 257 10.72 15.08 -4.30
C HIS A 257 9.24 15.39 -4.03
N ALA A 258 8.89 16.67 -4.18
CA ALA A 258 7.51 17.13 -4.10
C ALA A 258 6.69 16.71 -5.35
N LEU A 259 5.61 15.99 -5.11
CA LEU A 259 4.61 15.56 -6.07
C LEU A 259 3.41 16.51 -5.96
N LEU A 260 3.31 17.45 -6.89
CA LEU A 260 2.20 18.40 -6.95
C LEU A 260 0.95 17.71 -7.51
N VAL A 261 -0.16 17.79 -6.78
CA VAL A 261 -1.48 17.29 -7.17
C VAL A 261 -2.48 18.44 -7.22
N ASP A 262 -3.46 18.39 -8.12
CA ASP A 262 -4.44 19.47 -8.26
C ASP A 262 -5.45 19.47 -7.10
N SER A 263 -5.73 18.30 -6.51
CA SER A 263 -6.59 18.14 -5.34
C SER A 263 -6.07 17.05 -4.38
N TYR A 264 -6.53 17.10 -3.13
CA TYR A 264 -6.22 16.04 -2.16
C TYR A 264 -6.86 14.69 -2.51
N SER A 265 -7.98 14.67 -3.24
CA SER A 265 -8.61 13.41 -3.70
C SER A 265 -7.73 12.66 -4.71
N SER A 266 -6.89 13.36 -5.47
CA SER A 266 -5.89 12.71 -6.34
C SER A 266 -4.88 11.88 -5.56
N ILE A 267 -4.59 12.20 -4.28
CA ILE A 267 -3.69 11.38 -3.45
C ILE A 267 -4.28 9.98 -3.28
N THR A 268 -5.59 9.87 -3.02
CA THR A 268 -6.27 8.58 -2.88
C THR A 268 -6.14 7.74 -4.15
N GLN A 269 -6.31 8.35 -5.32
CA GLN A 269 -6.15 7.68 -6.62
C GLN A 269 -4.71 7.18 -6.82
N ILE A 270 -3.71 7.99 -6.46
CA ILE A 270 -2.30 7.61 -6.57
C ILE A 270 -1.96 6.46 -5.61
N LEU A 271 -2.44 6.51 -4.36
CA LEU A 271 -2.27 5.43 -3.39
C LEU A 271 -2.95 4.13 -3.87
N ALA A 272 -4.16 4.22 -4.44
CA ALA A 272 -4.84 3.09 -5.04
C ALA A 272 -4.08 2.52 -6.25
N ALA A 273 -3.44 3.38 -7.05
CA ALA A 273 -2.58 2.95 -8.15
C ALA A 273 -1.32 2.21 -7.66
N ILE A 274 -0.70 2.67 -6.57
CA ILE A 274 0.41 1.96 -5.90
C ILE A 274 -0.06 0.60 -5.40
N GLN A 275 -1.18 0.57 -4.66
CA GLN A 275 -1.80 -0.66 -4.15
C GLN A 275 -2.05 -1.66 -5.27
N THR A 276 -2.68 -1.20 -6.35
CA THR A 276 -2.94 -1.98 -7.56
C THR A 276 -1.64 -2.58 -8.11
N LYS A 277 -0.58 -1.78 -8.26
CA LYS A 277 0.70 -2.24 -8.82
C LYS A 277 1.41 -3.27 -7.93
N VAL A 278 1.35 -3.07 -6.62
CA VAL A 278 1.91 -4.01 -5.63
C VAL A 278 1.18 -5.35 -5.73
N TYR A 279 -0.15 -5.37 -5.63
CA TYR A 279 -0.90 -6.64 -5.66
C TYR A 279 -0.89 -7.32 -7.02
N ARG A 280 -0.94 -6.59 -8.14
CA ARG A 280 -0.84 -7.22 -9.48
C ARG A 280 0.51 -7.90 -9.72
N SER A 281 1.53 -7.60 -8.91
CA SER A 281 2.81 -8.34 -8.95
C SER A 281 2.69 -9.76 -8.38
N ASN A 282 1.59 -10.05 -7.68
CA ASN A 282 1.22 -11.37 -7.17
C ASN A 282 0.13 -11.96 -8.08
N ILE A 283 0.40 -13.13 -8.64
CA ILE A 283 -0.48 -13.82 -9.58
C ILE A 283 -1.00 -15.08 -8.93
N PHE A 284 -2.31 -15.16 -8.78
CA PHE A 284 -2.97 -16.38 -8.37
C PHE A 284 -3.19 -17.28 -9.60
N ILE A 285 -2.77 -18.55 -9.53
CA ILE A 285 -3.06 -19.54 -10.57
C ILE A 285 -4.09 -20.52 -10.02
N SER A 286 -5.31 -20.40 -10.54
CA SER A 286 -6.41 -21.33 -10.33
C SER A 286 -6.39 -22.38 -11.43
N GLY A 287 -6.31 -23.65 -11.03
CA GLY A 287 -6.33 -24.74 -12.00
C GLY A 287 -6.43 -26.09 -11.35
N THR A 288 -7.28 -26.94 -11.91
CA THR A 288 -7.39 -28.36 -11.56
C THR A 288 -7.84 -29.13 -12.79
N ALA A 289 -7.26 -30.31 -12.99
CA ALA A 289 -7.62 -31.15 -14.12
C ALA A 289 -7.40 -32.63 -13.81
N SER A 290 -8.42 -33.43 -14.07
CA SER A 290 -8.35 -34.90 -14.13
C SER A 290 -8.49 -35.43 -15.56
N ASN A 291 -9.00 -34.61 -16.47
CA ASN A 291 -9.10 -34.85 -17.90
C ASN A 291 -8.56 -33.62 -18.65
N PHE A 292 -7.69 -33.83 -19.62
CA PHE A 292 -7.04 -32.77 -20.38
C PHE A 292 -7.58 -32.65 -21.82
N SER A 293 -8.49 -33.54 -22.22
CA SER A 293 -9.13 -33.53 -23.53
C SER A 293 -9.75 -32.15 -23.83
N PRO A 294 -9.59 -31.63 -25.07
CA PRO A 294 -9.00 -32.30 -26.24
C PRO A 294 -7.46 -32.29 -26.30
N ARG A 295 -6.79 -31.64 -25.33
CA ARG A 295 -5.32 -31.59 -25.24
C ARG A 295 -4.76 -32.85 -24.62
N ASP A 296 -3.48 -33.12 -24.90
CA ASP A 296 -2.77 -34.20 -24.22
C ASP A 296 -2.24 -33.76 -22.85
N PHE A 297 -1.96 -34.75 -21.99
CA PHE A 297 -1.48 -34.52 -20.63
C PHE A 297 -0.12 -33.81 -20.62
N ASP A 298 0.81 -34.22 -21.49
CA ASP A 298 2.17 -33.73 -21.50
C ASP A 298 2.22 -32.28 -22.01
N GLU A 299 1.49 -31.95 -23.09
CA GLU A 299 1.30 -30.58 -23.59
C GLU A 299 0.72 -29.68 -22.49
N SER A 300 -0.29 -30.15 -21.77
CA SER A 300 -0.97 -29.40 -20.71
C SER A 300 -0.07 -29.12 -19.50
N MET A 301 0.70 -30.13 -19.07
CA MET A 301 1.66 -29.97 -17.97
C MET A 301 2.83 -29.09 -18.38
N ASP A 302 3.33 -29.26 -19.60
CA ASP A 302 4.44 -28.47 -20.11
C ASP A 302 4.03 -27.01 -20.32
N PHE A 303 2.81 -26.73 -20.80
CA PHE A 303 2.23 -25.39 -20.81
C PHE A 303 2.17 -24.78 -19.39
N THR A 304 1.60 -25.51 -18.43
CA THR A 304 1.45 -25.02 -17.04
C THR A 304 2.81 -24.68 -16.42
N ARG A 305 3.82 -25.54 -16.65
CA ARG A 305 5.19 -25.35 -16.20
C ARG A 305 5.84 -24.11 -16.83
N HIS A 306 5.74 -23.97 -18.15
CA HIS A 306 6.30 -22.80 -18.85
C HIS A 306 5.59 -21.49 -18.47
N LEU A 307 4.27 -21.54 -18.23
CA LEU A 307 3.52 -20.39 -17.75
C LEU A 307 4.05 -19.91 -16.40
N SER A 308 4.14 -20.80 -15.40
CA SER A 308 4.63 -20.41 -14.07
C SER A 308 6.10 -19.99 -14.10
N GLN A 309 6.93 -20.66 -14.90
CA GLN A 309 8.33 -20.30 -15.11
C GLN A 309 8.48 -18.90 -15.74
N SER A 310 7.71 -18.62 -16.79
CA SER A 310 7.76 -17.34 -17.49
C SER A 310 7.35 -16.19 -16.58
N LEU A 311 6.23 -16.32 -15.87
CA LEU A 311 5.77 -15.34 -14.90
C LEU A 311 6.79 -15.13 -13.77
N ALA A 312 7.29 -16.21 -13.18
CA ALA A 312 8.31 -16.12 -12.14
C ALA A 312 9.55 -15.39 -12.66
N THR A 313 10.06 -15.75 -13.85
CA THR A 313 11.26 -15.14 -14.45
C THR A 313 11.12 -13.62 -14.59
N HIS A 314 9.93 -13.12 -14.91
CA HIS A 314 9.61 -11.69 -15.02
C HIS A 314 9.35 -10.99 -13.67
N GLY A 315 9.58 -11.67 -12.55
CA GLY A 315 9.53 -11.10 -11.21
C GLY A 315 8.15 -11.10 -10.57
N PHE A 316 7.20 -11.87 -11.12
CA PHE A 316 5.89 -12.07 -10.50
C PHE A 316 5.96 -13.17 -9.43
N LYS A 317 5.28 -12.94 -8.30
CA LYS A 317 5.10 -13.94 -7.25
C LYS A 317 3.90 -14.80 -7.59
N ILE A 318 4.05 -16.12 -7.53
CA ILE A 318 2.98 -17.06 -7.82
C ILE A 318 2.28 -17.52 -6.54
N ILE A 319 0.95 -17.50 -6.54
CA ILE A 319 0.11 -18.04 -5.48
C ILE A 319 -0.70 -19.20 -6.07
N SER A 320 -0.71 -20.36 -5.42
CA SER A 320 -1.47 -21.51 -5.91
C SER A 320 -2.15 -22.30 -4.80
N GLY A 321 -3.39 -22.73 -5.05
CA GLY A 321 -4.14 -23.64 -4.18
C GLY A 321 -3.70 -25.10 -4.25
N PHE A 322 -2.66 -25.40 -5.04
CA PHE A 322 -2.17 -26.76 -5.30
C PHE A 322 -3.26 -27.69 -5.84
N GLY A 323 -3.95 -27.25 -6.91
CA GLY A 323 -4.95 -28.07 -7.57
C GLY A 323 -4.35 -29.35 -8.17
N GLN A 324 -5.17 -30.39 -8.29
CA GLN A 324 -4.71 -31.71 -8.71
C GLN A 324 -4.05 -31.65 -10.09
N ASN A 325 -2.86 -32.26 -10.21
CA ASN A 325 -1.95 -32.27 -11.37
C ASN A 325 -1.37 -30.89 -11.76
N VAL A 326 -2.18 -29.84 -11.79
CA VAL A 326 -1.76 -28.47 -12.12
C VAL A 326 -0.75 -27.92 -11.09
N GLY A 327 -0.99 -28.16 -9.79
CA GLY A 327 -0.16 -27.64 -8.71
C GLY A 327 1.30 -28.08 -8.80
N SER A 328 1.55 -29.35 -9.15
CA SER A 328 2.91 -29.88 -9.30
C SER A 328 3.67 -29.22 -10.45
N ALA A 329 3.01 -29.01 -11.61
CA ALA A 329 3.61 -28.33 -12.76
C ALA A 329 3.90 -26.85 -12.47
N VAL A 330 3.00 -26.17 -11.74
CA VAL A 330 3.24 -24.79 -11.29
C VAL A 330 4.50 -24.73 -10.43
N ILE A 331 4.65 -25.61 -9.44
CA ILE A 331 5.83 -25.68 -8.56
C ILE A 331 7.10 -25.88 -9.37
N ASP A 332 7.11 -26.87 -10.28
CA ASP A 332 8.30 -27.18 -11.08
C ASP A 332 8.78 -25.97 -11.89
N GLY A 333 7.88 -25.25 -12.57
CA GLY A 333 8.25 -24.06 -13.34
C GLY A 333 8.84 -22.93 -12.48
N VAL A 334 8.30 -22.71 -11.28
CA VAL A 334 8.83 -21.69 -10.36
C VAL A 334 10.19 -22.12 -9.77
N LEU A 335 10.33 -23.39 -9.38
CA LEU A 335 11.58 -23.93 -8.85
C LEU A 335 12.71 -23.87 -9.87
N GLN A 336 12.44 -24.17 -11.14
CA GLN A 336 13.43 -24.02 -12.22
C GLN A 336 13.96 -22.58 -12.30
N THR A 337 13.10 -21.58 -12.12
CA THR A 337 13.52 -20.17 -12.10
C THR A 337 14.40 -19.86 -10.88
N ILE A 338 14.02 -20.32 -9.69
CA ILE A 338 14.77 -20.11 -8.45
C ILE A 338 16.14 -20.79 -8.50
N PHE A 339 16.23 -22.01 -9.04
CA PHE A 339 17.50 -22.73 -9.12
C PHE A 339 18.48 -22.10 -10.12
N LEU A 340 17.98 -21.39 -11.13
CA LEU A 340 18.81 -20.62 -12.07
C LEU A 340 19.32 -19.30 -11.46
N ASP A 341 18.57 -18.71 -10.53
CA ASP A 341 18.94 -17.46 -9.84
C ASP A 341 18.98 -17.64 -8.31
N LYS A 342 20.17 -17.98 -7.80
CA LYS A 342 20.42 -18.25 -6.37
C LYS A 342 20.12 -17.08 -5.42
N ARG A 343 19.84 -15.87 -5.93
CA ARG A 343 19.45 -14.71 -5.11
C ARG A 343 17.95 -14.69 -4.81
N ARG A 344 17.14 -15.43 -5.59
CA ARG A 344 15.70 -15.51 -5.38
C ARG A 344 15.39 -16.46 -4.24
N ARG A 345 14.55 -16.02 -3.32
CA ARG A 345 14.02 -16.86 -2.25
C ARG A 345 12.69 -17.47 -2.69
N MET A 346 12.43 -18.68 -2.20
CA MET A 346 11.17 -19.37 -2.45
C MET A 346 9.97 -18.57 -1.94
N ASP A 347 10.07 -18.02 -0.73
CA ASP A 347 8.98 -17.25 -0.10
C ASP A 347 8.62 -15.96 -0.86
N ASP A 348 9.58 -15.40 -1.60
CA ASP A 348 9.39 -14.21 -2.43
C ASP A 348 8.76 -14.56 -3.79
N SER A 349 8.89 -15.82 -4.23
CA SER A 349 8.53 -16.26 -5.58
C SER A 349 7.28 -17.14 -5.63
N LEU A 350 6.98 -17.88 -4.55
CA LEU A 350 5.92 -18.88 -4.50
C LEU A 350 5.21 -18.90 -3.14
N THR A 351 3.89 -18.95 -3.15
CA THR A 351 3.07 -19.23 -1.97
C THR A 351 2.09 -20.34 -2.28
N LEU A 352 2.24 -21.47 -1.57
CA LEU A 352 1.39 -22.65 -1.72
C LEU A 352 0.35 -22.70 -0.60
N ARG A 353 -0.89 -22.93 -0.97
CA ARG A 353 -2.05 -23.00 -0.07
C ARG A 353 -2.88 -24.26 -0.39
N PRO A 354 -2.33 -25.46 -0.15
CA PRO A 354 -3.06 -26.70 -0.43
C PRO A 354 -4.30 -26.83 0.45
N PHE A 355 -5.40 -27.31 -0.14
CA PHE A 355 -6.64 -27.53 0.62
C PHE A 355 -6.49 -28.72 1.60
N PRO A 356 -6.97 -28.59 2.85
CA PRO A 356 -6.92 -29.67 3.84
C PRO A 356 -7.74 -30.89 3.38
N GLN A 357 -7.15 -32.07 3.28
CA GLN A 357 -7.84 -33.25 2.73
C GLN A 357 -8.76 -33.96 3.75
N ILE A 358 -8.57 -33.72 5.05
CA ILE A 358 -9.36 -34.36 6.11
C ILE A 358 -10.74 -33.70 6.18
N ASP A 359 -11.79 -34.52 6.12
CA ASP A 359 -13.17 -34.04 6.17
C ASP A 359 -13.55 -33.58 7.58
N THR A 360 -14.15 -32.40 7.67
CA THR A 360 -14.55 -31.78 8.95
C THR A 360 -15.97 -31.23 8.82
N LYS A 361 -16.70 -31.13 9.93
CA LYS A 361 -18.12 -30.73 9.95
C LYS A 361 -18.44 -29.37 9.30
N ASN A 362 -17.44 -28.54 8.99
CA ASN A 362 -17.57 -27.20 8.39
C ASN A 362 -16.66 -26.99 7.16
N LYS A 363 -16.38 -28.06 6.40
CA LYS A 363 -15.43 -28.03 5.28
C LYS A 363 -15.73 -26.94 4.25
N GLU A 364 -16.98 -26.81 3.81
CA GLU A 364 -17.38 -25.84 2.77
C GLU A 364 -17.16 -24.39 3.20
N VAL A 365 -17.61 -24.02 4.40
CA VAL A 365 -17.43 -22.66 4.95
C VAL A 365 -15.94 -22.35 5.10
N THR A 366 -15.16 -23.33 5.56
CA THR A 366 -13.71 -23.19 5.75
C THR A 366 -13.01 -23.00 4.41
N TYR A 367 -13.37 -23.78 3.39
CA TYR A 367 -12.79 -23.70 2.05
C TYR A 367 -13.11 -22.39 1.35
N LYS A 368 -14.36 -21.92 1.46
CA LYS A 368 -14.75 -20.62 0.89
C LYS A 368 -13.96 -19.47 1.51
N LYS A 369 -13.81 -19.45 2.83
CA LYS A 369 -12.96 -18.47 3.52
C LYS A 369 -11.49 -18.59 3.10
N TYR A 370 -10.98 -19.82 3.02
CA TYR A 370 -9.60 -20.08 2.63
C TYR A 370 -9.28 -19.62 1.20
N ARG A 371 -10.22 -19.82 0.25
CA ARG A 371 -10.14 -19.29 -1.12
C ARG A 371 -10.07 -17.77 -1.12
N ALA A 372 -11.00 -17.11 -0.42
CA ALA A 372 -11.04 -15.66 -0.35
C ALA A 372 -9.71 -15.08 0.18
N GLU A 373 -9.16 -15.66 1.26
CA GLU A 373 -7.88 -15.23 1.84
C GLU A 373 -6.68 -15.44 0.89
N MET A 374 -6.69 -16.53 0.13
CA MET A 374 -5.66 -16.81 -0.86
C MET A 374 -5.72 -15.84 -2.04
N VAL A 375 -6.91 -15.60 -2.59
CA VAL A 375 -7.13 -14.73 -3.75
C VAL A 375 -6.87 -13.26 -3.40
N LYS A 376 -7.27 -12.81 -2.20
CA LYS A 376 -7.04 -11.44 -1.68
C LYS A 376 -5.56 -11.01 -1.68
N GLN A 377 -4.63 -11.95 -1.68
CA GLN A 377 -3.19 -11.68 -1.73
C GLN A 377 -2.65 -11.42 -3.15
N SER A 378 -3.49 -11.58 -4.18
CA SER A 378 -3.16 -11.38 -5.59
C SER A 378 -3.87 -10.15 -6.17
N GLY A 379 -3.36 -9.61 -7.28
CA GLY A 379 -4.05 -8.60 -8.07
C GLY A 379 -4.49 -9.10 -9.45
N ILE A 380 -4.01 -10.28 -9.85
CA ILE A 380 -4.40 -10.97 -11.08
C ILE A 380 -4.61 -12.45 -10.75
N ALA A 381 -5.69 -13.04 -11.26
CA ALA A 381 -6.00 -14.46 -11.13
C ALA A 381 -6.09 -15.10 -12.51
N ILE A 382 -5.20 -16.06 -12.81
CA ILE A 382 -5.19 -16.81 -14.07
C ILE A 382 -5.95 -18.12 -13.86
N PHE A 383 -6.89 -18.43 -14.74
CA PHE A 383 -7.68 -19.66 -14.70
C PHE A 383 -7.30 -20.58 -15.85
N ILE A 384 -6.99 -21.85 -15.53
CA ILE A 384 -6.61 -22.88 -16.50
C ILE A 384 -7.33 -24.20 -16.19
N PHE A 385 -7.88 -24.84 -17.23
CA PHE A 385 -8.66 -26.07 -17.16
C PHE A 385 -9.92 -25.93 -16.29
N GLY A 386 -10.08 -26.75 -15.25
CA GLY A 386 -11.19 -26.65 -14.29
C GLY A 386 -12.13 -27.84 -14.33
N ASN A 387 -11.58 -29.04 -14.18
CA ASN A 387 -12.37 -30.26 -14.04
C ASN A 387 -11.82 -31.19 -12.95
N LYS A 388 -12.70 -32.05 -12.44
CA LYS A 388 -12.40 -33.04 -11.40
C LYS A 388 -13.08 -34.36 -11.73
N LYS A 389 -12.55 -35.47 -11.22
CA LYS A 389 -13.27 -36.75 -11.22
C LYS A 389 -14.30 -36.80 -10.10
N HIS A 390 -15.51 -37.24 -10.42
CA HIS A 390 -16.54 -37.62 -9.45
C HIS A 390 -17.01 -39.04 -9.79
N GLY A 391 -16.45 -40.02 -9.08
CA GLY A 391 -16.50 -41.42 -9.53
C GLY A 391 -15.73 -41.58 -10.85
N ASP A 392 -16.36 -42.21 -11.83
CA ASP A 392 -15.79 -42.46 -13.16
C ASP A 392 -16.03 -41.33 -14.17
N ILE A 393 -16.82 -40.32 -13.80
CA ILE A 393 -17.21 -39.22 -14.68
C ILE A 393 -16.35 -37.99 -14.39
N THR A 394 -15.98 -37.28 -15.45
CA THR A 394 -15.34 -35.96 -15.33
C THR A 394 -16.43 -34.89 -15.23
N VAL A 395 -16.36 -34.08 -14.19
CA VAL A 395 -17.31 -32.99 -13.93
C VAL A 395 -16.58 -31.65 -13.83
N PRO A 396 -17.25 -30.51 -14.12
CA PRO A 396 -16.71 -29.18 -13.88
C PRO A 396 -16.25 -28.98 -12.43
N ALA A 397 -15.16 -28.26 -12.24
CA ALA A 397 -14.62 -27.96 -10.91
C ALA A 397 -15.28 -26.71 -10.32
N GLU A 398 -16.35 -26.88 -9.55
CA GLU A 398 -17.07 -25.77 -8.88
C GLU A 398 -16.16 -24.88 -8.02
N GLY A 399 -15.11 -25.44 -7.41
CA GLY A 399 -14.16 -24.67 -6.61
C GLY A 399 -13.44 -23.58 -7.41
N MET A 400 -13.25 -23.76 -8.72
CA MET A 400 -12.69 -22.75 -9.61
C MET A 400 -13.67 -21.59 -9.84
N LEU A 401 -14.98 -21.87 -9.93
CA LEU A 401 -16.01 -20.83 -10.02
C LEU A 401 -16.05 -19.99 -8.73
N GLU A 402 -15.94 -20.63 -7.57
CA GLU A 402 -15.85 -19.91 -6.30
C GLU A 402 -14.60 -19.02 -6.22
N GLU A 403 -13.47 -19.46 -6.76
CA GLU A 403 -12.24 -18.67 -6.84
C GLU A 403 -12.39 -17.48 -7.80
N PHE A 404 -13.11 -17.65 -8.91
CA PHE A 404 -13.45 -16.55 -9.82
C PHE A 404 -14.32 -15.50 -9.14
N GLU A 405 -15.41 -15.91 -8.46
CA GLU A 405 -16.26 -14.97 -7.72
C GLU A 405 -15.49 -14.29 -6.57
N ALA A 406 -14.62 -15.03 -5.87
CA ALA A 406 -13.73 -14.44 -4.87
C ALA A 406 -12.76 -13.42 -5.46
N ALA A 407 -12.28 -13.63 -6.68
CA ALA A 407 -11.42 -12.67 -7.39
C ALA A 407 -12.18 -11.37 -7.65
N LEU A 408 -13.41 -11.45 -8.17
CA LEU A 408 -14.25 -10.27 -8.42
C LEU A 408 -14.53 -9.47 -7.14
N LEU A 409 -14.92 -10.15 -6.06
CA LEU A 409 -15.20 -9.51 -4.77
C LEU A 409 -13.99 -8.78 -4.17
N ASN A 410 -12.77 -9.21 -4.50
CA ASN A 410 -11.53 -8.61 -4.01
C ASN A 410 -10.85 -7.69 -5.05
N ASN A 411 -11.53 -7.32 -6.14
CA ASN A 411 -10.99 -6.51 -7.24
C ASN A 411 -9.73 -7.12 -7.89
N VAL A 412 -9.62 -8.44 -7.90
CA VAL A 412 -8.56 -9.20 -8.57
C VAL A 412 -9.00 -9.44 -10.01
N ILE A 413 -8.15 -9.07 -10.96
CA ILE A 413 -8.50 -9.18 -12.38
C ILE A 413 -8.41 -10.65 -12.83
N PRO A 414 -9.50 -11.26 -13.30
CA PRO A 414 -9.46 -12.61 -13.83
C PRO A 414 -8.84 -12.64 -15.23
N ILE A 415 -8.05 -13.66 -15.56
CA ILE A 415 -7.57 -13.97 -16.91
C ILE A 415 -7.83 -15.46 -17.16
N PRO A 416 -9.02 -15.81 -17.69
CA PRO A 416 -9.31 -17.18 -18.06
C PRO A 416 -8.64 -17.54 -19.40
N VAL A 417 -7.98 -18.69 -19.45
CA VAL A 417 -7.33 -19.21 -20.67
C VAL A 417 -8.27 -20.20 -21.33
N GLY A 418 -9.19 -19.71 -22.16
CA GLY A 418 -10.25 -20.53 -22.78
C GLY A 418 -9.72 -21.71 -23.61
N ALA A 419 -8.52 -21.59 -24.19
CA ALA A 419 -7.84 -22.66 -24.92
C ALA A 419 -7.56 -23.94 -24.09
N THR A 420 -7.68 -23.85 -22.76
CA THR A 420 -7.55 -24.98 -21.83
C THR A 420 -8.87 -25.73 -21.58
N GLY A 421 -9.97 -25.25 -22.16
CA GLY A 421 -11.31 -25.86 -22.08
C GLY A 421 -11.94 -25.80 -20.68
N TRP A 422 -13.04 -26.55 -20.52
CA TRP A 422 -13.74 -26.73 -19.24
C TRP A 422 -14.19 -25.40 -18.61
N VAL A 423 -14.17 -25.30 -17.28
CA VAL A 423 -14.61 -24.09 -16.57
C VAL A 423 -13.85 -22.85 -17.02
N SER A 424 -12.56 -22.97 -17.37
CA SER A 424 -11.79 -21.83 -17.88
C SER A 424 -12.36 -21.26 -19.18
N GLU A 425 -12.89 -22.09 -20.06
CA GLU A 425 -13.55 -21.67 -21.30
C GLU A 425 -14.89 -20.97 -21.04
N ASP A 426 -15.69 -21.49 -20.12
CA ASP A 426 -16.93 -20.85 -19.68
C ASP A 426 -16.66 -19.46 -19.09
N LEU A 427 -15.62 -19.35 -18.25
CA LEU A 427 -15.19 -18.09 -17.66
C LEU A 427 -14.64 -17.12 -18.72
N TRP A 428 -13.88 -17.61 -19.70
CA TRP A 428 -13.37 -16.81 -20.81
C TRP A 428 -14.52 -16.23 -21.65
N ASN A 429 -15.53 -17.03 -21.97
CA ASN A 429 -16.74 -16.59 -22.67
C ASN A 429 -17.47 -15.49 -21.88
N ARG A 430 -17.65 -15.67 -20.57
CA ARG A 430 -18.29 -14.67 -19.69
C ARG A 430 -17.53 -13.35 -19.68
N VAL A 431 -16.21 -13.42 -19.57
CA VAL A 431 -15.33 -12.26 -19.46
C VAL A 431 -15.24 -11.51 -20.80
N THR A 432 -15.18 -12.21 -21.93
CA THR A 432 -15.08 -11.57 -23.25
C THR A 432 -16.40 -10.97 -23.73
N GLN A 433 -17.55 -11.55 -23.36
CA GLN A 433 -18.87 -10.98 -23.63
C GLN A 433 -19.09 -9.65 -22.91
N ASN A 434 -18.57 -9.50 -21.69
CA ASN A 434 -18.70 -8.30 -20.86
C ASN A 434 -17.32 -7.69 -20.51
N PHE A 435 -16.45 -7.52 -21.50
CA PHE A 435 -15.04 -7.18 -21.31
C PHE A 435 -14.79 -5.96 -20.41
N THR A 436 -15.59 -4.91 -20.57
CA THR A 436 -15.46 -3.64 -19.83
C THR A 436 -15.79 -3.77 -18.33
N ASP A 437 -16.47 -4.84 -17.93
CA ASP A 437 -16.81 -5.09 -16.52
C ASP A 437 -15.60 -5.67 -15.76
N PHE A 438 -14.64 -6.26 -16.48
CA PHE A 438 -13.49 -6.98 -15.89
C PHE A 438 -12.14 -6.31 -16.16
N TYR A 439 -12.01 -5.58 -17.26
CA TYR A 439 -10.74 -5.02 -17.71
C TYR A 439 -10.82 -3.51 -17.98
N PRO A 440 -9.69 -2.81 -17.83
CA PRO A 440 -9.59 -1.42 -18.27
C PRO A 440 -9.75 -1.35 -19.80
N ASP A 441 -10.33 -0.24 -20.28
CA ASP A 441 -10.51 -0.01 -21.71
C ASP A 441 -9.16 0.16 -22.41
N ASN A 442 -8.70 -0.92 -23.05
CA ASN A 442 -7.45 -0.97 -23.77
C ASN A 442 -7.57 -1.93 -24.96
N PRO A 443 -7.49 -1.44 -26.21
CA PRO A 443 -7.65 -2.27 -27.40
C PRO A 443 -6.64 -3.41 -27.52
N GLU A 444 -5.37 -3.16 -27.18
CA GLU A 444 -4.30 -4.17 -27.23
C GLU A 444 -4.58 -5.31 -26.24
N LEU A 445 -4.95 -4.97 -25.00
CA LEU A 445 -5.33 -5.95 -23.99
C LEU A 445 -6.54 -6.77 -24.44
N ARG A 446 -7.55 -6.12 -25.03
CA ARG A 446 -8.75 -6.79 -25.52
C ARG A 446 -8.41 -7.81 -26.61
N GLU A 447 -7.60 -7.42 -27.59
CA GLU A 447 -7.15 -8.31 -28.65
C GLU A 447 -6.44 -9.54 -28.05
N ILE A 448 -5.48 -9.33 -27.16
CA ILE A 448 -4.72 -10.41 -26.52
C ILE A 448 -5.65 -11.35 -25.76
N VAL A 449 -6.56 -10.83 -24.93
CA VAL A 449 -7.49 -11.66 -24.14
C VAL A 449 -8.41 -12.48 -25.05
N LEU A 450 -8.87 -11.92 -26.18
CA LEU A 450 -9.66 -12.67 -27.15
C LEU A 450 -8.86 -13.84 -27.75
N THR A 451 -7.57 -13.67 -28.00
CA THR A 451 -6.73 -14.78 -28.52
C THR A 451 -6.50 -15.90 -27.51
N LEU A 452 -6.82 -15.72 -26.22
CA LEU A 452 -6.68 -16.78 -25.21
C LEU A 452 -7.74 -17.89 -25.30
N GLY A 453 -8.80 -17.68 -26.10
CA GLY A 453 -9.80 -18.70 -26.42
C GLY A 453 -9.47 -19.55 -27.65
N GLU A 454 -8.36 -19.28 -28.34
CA GLU A 454 -7.99 -20.00 -29.57
C GLU A 454 -7.52 -21.43 -29.27
N HIS A 455 -8.27 -22.41 -29.76
CA HIS A 455 -7.94 -23.84 -29.62
C HIS A 455 -6.96 -24.36 -30.68
N GLU A 456 -6.56 -23.55 -31.65
CA GLU A 456 -5.66 -23.97 -32.73
C GLU A 456 -4.17 -23.83 -32.36
N GLY A 457 -3.39 -24.89 -32.61
CA GLY A 457 -1.95 -24.91 -32.40
C GLY A 457 -1.50 -25.24 -30.97
N ASP A 458 -0.18 -25.21 -30.75
CA ASP A 458 0.48 -25.55 -29.48
C ASP A 458 0.08 -24.61 -28.34
N LEU A 459 -0.40 -25.19 -27.23
CA LEU A 459 -0.84 -24.46 -26.04
C LEU A 459 0.27 -23.57 -25.44
N LYS A 460 1.55 -23.88 -25.65
CA LYS A 460 2.68 -23.02 -25.24
C LYS A 460 2.64 -21.63 -25.85
N LYS A 461 2.02 -21.45 -27.03
CA LYS A 461 1.85 -20.13 -27.66
C LYS A 461 1.00 -19.19 -26.81
N MET A 462 0.22 -19.71 -25.87
CA MET A 462 -0.54 -18.90 -24.92
C MET A 462 0.34 -18.24 -23.87
N VAL A 463 1.49 -18.82 -23.50
CA VAL A 463 2.38 -18.28 -22.46
C VAL A 463 2.81 -16.82 -22.75
N PRO A 464 3.36 -16.47 -23.93
CA PRO A 464 3.74 -15.09 -24.22
C PRO A 464 2.52 -14.15 -24.28
N ARG A 465 1.35 -14.64 -24.71
CA ARG A 465 0.10 -13.84 -24.74
C ARG A 465 -0.37 -13.50 -23.32
N ILE A 466 -0.40 -14.50 -22.44
CA ILE A 466 -0.76 -14.34 -21.02
C ILE A 466 0.22 -13.39 -20.33
N LEU A 467 1.53 -13.59 -20.52
CA LEU A 467 2.55 -12.70 -19.97
C LEU A 467 2.34 -11.26 -20.45
N ARG A 468 2.08 -11.06 -21.75
CA ARG A 468 1.83 -9.73 -22.30
C ARG A 468 0.59 -9.08 -21.71
N ALA A 469 -0.50 -9.82 -21.53
CA ALA A 469 -1.70 -9.32 -20.85
C ALA A 469 -1.41 -8.86 -19.42
N VAL A 470 -0.67 -9.67 -18.65
CA VAL A 470 -0.22 -9.34 -17.30
C VAL A 470 0.66 -8.07 -17.30
N GLU A 471 1.61 -7.95 -18.22
CA GLU A 471 2.46 -6.76 -18.34
C GLU A 471 1.71 -5.49 -18.73
N LEU A 472 0.69 -5.60 -19.58
CA LEU A 472 -0.19 -4.46 -19.91
C LEU A 472 -0.99 -4.05 -18.69
N LEU A 473 -1.56 -5.00 -17.96
CA LEU A 473 -2.26 -4.73 -16.70
C LEU A 473 -1.32 -4.10 -15.64
N GLN A 474 -0.01 -4.29 -15.70
CA GLN A 474 0.94 -3.58 -14.82
C GLN A 474 1.11 -2.09 -15.14
N LYS A 475 0.67 -1.65 -16.33
CA LYS A 475 0.82 -0.27 -16.82
C LYS A 475 -0.50 0.50 -16.82
N LEU A 476 -1.63 -0.20 -16.76
CA LEU A 476 -2.97 0.40 -16.81
C LEU A 476 -3.46 0.70 -15.39
N PHE A 477 -3.84 1.95 -15.14
CA PHE A 477 -4.45 2.39 -13.89
C PHE A 477 -5.92 2.69 -14.15
N PHE A 478 -6.81 2.23 -13.26
CA PHE A 478 -8.24 2.56 -13.27
C PHE A 478 -8.49 3.96 -12.72
#